data_AF-A0A358A623-F1
#
_entry.id   AF-A0A358A623-F1
#
_cell.length_a   1.000
_cell.length_b   1.000
_cell.length_c   1.000
_cell.angle_alpha   90.00
_cell.angle_beta   90.00
_cell.angle_gamma   90.00
#
_symmetry.space_group_name_H-M   'P 1'
#
loop_
_entity.id
_entity.type
_entity.pdbx_description
1 polymer ?
#
loop_
_entity_poly.entity_id
_entity_poly.type
_entity_poly.pdbx_seq_one_letter_code
_entity_poly.pdbx_strand_id
1 'polypeptide(L)'
;MTAIAEESASGERNDGSSRRVSLNGGVRGFVLASLLLLLIYTSAQSDQLGRLYSVSWKIVLVVGTSAAVFIGANLLVSQGRRNWARYRALAGGLLGAAGFGLLRGNRSVSTLVADSEFIFTRDEGEPFVVVDPAQIDAISKVAELRSGLAEYATGGFASLGTFEWPIVGLMLGLVAGYATGHANRIIRLAVPTAIGAFAGWLIGTSLLFRNRPDASIVEIVLLSIVGAAVLVGISLLFGKRHVLVERALFGAAVGATIGGWFLPDLGSGSGSTAIIAAAIPLALLGLRFGWPSDRDANGLASFDRRSRAVIFLAPALTFLSINLVVPAIRTILTSFLDRDSEEFVGLDNYEHLVTSETFLDWRSWNGDDGTWNVLTSRLTWFGLFFIVAGIGIAYSINWTRNRTSGLDHSPTSRGTMAAGFFVVAFAFFSVIRGTFSNTIWWMFTVTIGATVLGLMMAVLSQRAG
;
A
#
# COMPACT_ATOMS: atom_id res chain seq x y z
N MET A 1 -35.43 49.43 17.11
CA MET A 1 -34.67 49.93 18.27
C MET A 1 -34.76 48.87 19.36
N THR A 2 -33.59 48.39 19.82
CA THR A 2 -33.29 47.72 21.12
C THR A 2 -34.05 46.41 21.43
N ALA A 3 -33.50 45.20 21.19
CA ALA A 3 -32.32 44.55 21.84
C ALA A 3 -32.46 44.57 23.38
N ILE A 4 -33.03 43.55 24.00
CA ILE A 4 -32.38 42.32 24.51
C ILE A 4 -31.04 42.63 25.18
N ALA A 5 -31.10 42.91 26.48
CA ALA A 5 -30.00 42.88 27.41
C ALA A 5 -30.54 42.31 28.74
N GLU A 6 -29.63 41.71 29.51
CA GLU A 6 -29.83 41.06 30.82
C GLU A 6 -30.36 39.64 30.82
N GLU A 7 -29.48 38.70 30.45
CA GLU A 7 -29.22 37.58 31.35
C GLU A 7 -27.77 37.10 31.15
N SER A 8 -26.84 37.73 31.88
CA SER A 8 -25.46 37.25 32.00
C SER A 8 -25.09 37.14 33.48
N ALA A 9 -24.57 35.97 33.83
CA ALA A 9 -23.90 35.59 35.08
C ALA A 9 -24.77 34.99 36.18
N SER A 10 -24.92 33.65 36.15
CA SER A 10 -24.43 32.80 37.26
C SER A 10 -24.60 31.32 36.90
N GLY A 11 -23.49 30.60 36.73
CA GLY A 11 -23.54 29.15 36.57
C GLY A 11 -22.33 28.54 35.87
N GLU A 12 -21.12 28.87 36.29
CA GLU A 12 -19.94 28.05 35.97
C GLU A 12 -20.12 26.66 36.60
N ARG A 13 -20.73 25.73 35.86
CA ARG A 13 -20.56 24.29 36.11
C ARG A 13 -19.26 23.87 35.46
N ASN A 14 -18.27 23.70 36.33
CA ASN A 14 -17.01 23.03 36.08
C ASN A 14 -17.29 21.57 35.68
N ASP A 15 -17.57 21.32 34.40
CA ASP A 15 -17.71 19.97 33.87
C ASP A 15 -16.31 19.38 33.63
N GLY A 16 -15.72 18.92 34.74
CA GLY A 16 -14.53 18.10 34.71
C GLY A 16 -14.83 16.82 33.95
N SER A 17 -14.53 16.81 32.65
CA SER A 17 -14.62 15.63 31.80
C SER A 17 -13.64 14.58 32.30
N SER A 18 -14.04 13.81 33.31
CA SER A 18 -13.36 12.58 33.67
C SER A 18 -13.37 11.70 32.43
N ARG A 19 -12.18 11.46 31.85
CA ARG A 19 -11.97 10.38 30.87
C ARG A 19 -12.37 9.08 31.56
N ARG A 20 -13.63 8.66 31.46
CA ARG A 20 -14.03 7.29 31.75
C ARG A 20 -13.41 6.42 30.65
N VAL A 21 -12.19 5.98 30.90
CA VAL A 21 -11.59 4.85 30.17
C VAL A 21 -12.60 3.71 30.32
N SER A 22 -13.17 3.22 29.22
CA SER A 22 -14.09 2.09 29.29
C SER A 22 -13.33 0.89 29.86
N LEU A 23 -13.59 0.54 31.12
CA LEU A 23 -12.92 -0.53 31.88
C LEU A 23 -12.89 -1.86 31.10
N ASN A 24 -13.92 -2.13 30.28
CA ASN A 24 -14.03 -3.35 29.49
C ASN A 24 -12.94 -3.51 28.42
N GLY A 25 -12.41 -2.41 27.86
CA GLY A 25 -11.34 -2.47 26.87
C GLY A 25 -9.96 -2.76 27.49
N GLY A 26 -9.68 -2.12 28.63
CA GLY A 26 -8.41 -2.29 29.36
C GLY A 26 -8.25 -3.68 29.95
N VAL A 27 -9.32 -4.23 30.54
CA VAL A 27 -9.30 -5.57 31.14
C VAL A 27 -9.10 -6.65 30.08
N ARG A 28 -9.80 -6.58 28.94
CA ARG A 28 -9.62 -7.53 27.83
C ARG A 28 -8.21 -7.48 27.25
N GLY A 29 -7.65 -6.29 27.07
CA GLY A 29 -6.28 -6.11 26.59
C GLY A 29 -5.23 -6.67 27.56
N PHE A 30 -5.40 -6.42 28.86
CA PHE A 30 -4.52 -6.97 29.89
C PHE A 30 -4.57 -8.50 29.94
N VAL A 31 -5.77 -9.09 29.94
CA VAL A 31 -5.95 -10.56 29.94
C VAL A 31 -5.30 -11.21 28.72
N LEU A 32 -5.49 -10.65 27.51
CA LEU A 32 -4.87 -11.17 26.30
C LEU A 32 -3.34 -11.06 26.33
N ALA A 33 -2.81 -9.93 26.82
CA ALA A 33 -1.36 -9.75 26.96
C ALA A 33 -0.76 -10.72 27.99
N SER A 34 -1.42 -10.92 29.13
CA SER A 34 -0.99 -11.89 30.15
C SER A 34 -1.02 -13.33 29.63
N LEU A 35 -2.06 -13.72 28.88
CA LEU A 35 -2.14 -15.05 28.25
C LEU A 35 -1.05 -15.25 27.19
N LEU A 36 -0.75 -14.21 26.39
CA LEU A 36 0.32 -14.25 25.40
C LEU A 36 1.70 -14.39 26.06
N LEU A 37 1.98 -13.63 27.13
CA LEU A 37 3.23 -13.73 27.88
C LEU A 37 3.37 -15.09 28.56
N LEU A 38 2.29 -15.62 29.14
CA LEU A 38 2.25 -16.96 29.70
C LEU A 38 2.56 -18.02 28.63
N LEU A 39 1.98 -17.91 27.44
CA LEU A 39 2.21 -18.81 26.31
C LEU A 39 3.68 -18.78 25.84
N ILE A 40 4.29 -17.60 25.75
CA ILE A 40 5.72 -17.46 25.40
C ILE A 40 6.59 -18.11 26.47
N TYR A 41 6.30 -17.83 27.75
CA TYR A 41 7.06 -18.38 28.87
C TYR A 41 6.97 -19.91 28.95
N THR A 42 5.75 -20.48 28.84
CA THR A 42 5.55 -21.93 28.90
C THR A 42 6.14 -22.64 27.69
N SER A 43 6.01 -22.06 26.49
CA SER A 43 6.60 -22.64 25.27
C SER A 43 8.13 -22.55 25.23
N ALA A 44 8.74 -21.56 25.90
CA ALA A 44 10.19 -21.44 26.02
C ALA A 44 10.81 -22.50 26.95
N GLN A 45 10.05 -23.01 27.93
CA GLN A 45 10.53 -24.01 28.89
C GLN A 45 10.36 -25.47 28.42
N SER A 46 9.62 -25.71 27.34
CA SER A 46 9.34 -27.06 26.86
C SER A 46 10.09 -27.37 25.56
N ASP A 47 10.99 -28.35 25.58
CA ASP A 47 11.76 -28.80 24.41
C ASP A 47 10.88 -29.28 23.24
N GLN A 48 9.62 -29.67 23.50
CA GLN A 48 8.68 -30.14 22.48
C GLN A 48 7.82 -29.03 21.81
N LEU A 49 7.78 -27.80 22.34
CA LEU A 49 6.95 -26.71 21.81
C LEU A 49 7.73 -25.63 21.06
N GLY A 50 8.95 -25.92 20.58
CA GLY A 50 9.79 -24.94 19.88
C GLY A 50 9.10 -24.24 18.70
N ARG A 51 8.16 -24.91 18.01
CA ARG A 51 7.34 -24.28 16.96
C ARG A 51 6.33 -23.28 17.53
N LEU A 52 5.69 -23.60 18.65
CA LEU A 52 4.72 -22.71 19.31
C LEU A 52 5.43 -21.46 19.86
N TYR A 53 6.61 -21.61 20.45
CA TYR A 53 7.44 -20.48 20.89
C TYR A 53 7.83 -19.58 19.70
N SER A 54 8.30 -20.18 18.60
CA SER A 54 8.66 -19.45 17.38
C SER A 54 7.48 -18.65 16.82
N VAL A 55 6.29 -19.26 16.73
CA VAL A 55 5.09 -18.58 16.22
C VAL A 55 4.64 -17.47 17.18
N SER A 56 4.59 -17.75 18.48
CA SER A 56 4.11 -16.79 19.48
C SER A 56 5.00 -15.55 19.55
N TRP A 57 6.32 -15.73 19.61
CA TRP A 57 7.26 -14.61 19.58
C TRP A 57 7.22 -13.85 18.26
N LYS A 58 7.08 -14.52 17.11
CA LYS A 58 6.88 -13.85 15.82
C LYS A 58 5.63 -12.98 15.81
N ILE A 59 4.51 -13.47 16.35
CA ILE A 59 3.28 -12.68 16.48
C ILE A 59 3.53 -11.44 17.35
N VAL A 60 4.16 -11.60 18.51
CA VAL A 60 4.48 -10.49 19.41
C VAL A 60 5.38 -9.46 18.73
N LEU A 61 6.42 -9.93 18.04
CA LEU A 61 7.35 -9.09 17.31
C LEU A 61 6.62 -8.31 16.20
N VAL A 62 5.79 -8.98 15.40
CA VAL A 62 5.05 -8.35 14.30
C VAL A 62 4.03 -7.35 14.82
N VAL A 63 3.22 -7.73 15.81
CA VAL A 63 2.20 -6.84 16.40
C VAL A 63 2.87 -5.66 17.10
N GLY A 64 3.93 -5.92 17.88
CA GLY A 64 4.69 -4.88 18.58
C GLY A 64 5.37 -3.92 17.61
N THR A 65 6.02 -4.42 16.55
CA THR A 65 6.65 -3.59 15.53
C THR A 65 5.62 -2.78 14.77
N SER A 66 4.49 -3.40 14.39
CA SER A 66 3.38 -2.70 13.71
C SER A 66 2.80 -1.59 14.60
N ALA A 67 2.59 -1.86 15.89
CA ALA A 67 2.12 -0.86 16.85
C ALA A 67 3.15 0.27 17.02
N ALA A 68 4.44 -0.06 17.13
CA ALA A 68 5.52 0.92 17.24
C ALA A 68 5.62 1.82 16.00
N VAL A 69 5.54 1.25 14.79
CA VAL A 69 5.52 2.01 13.53
C VAL A 69 4.31 2.93 13.48
N PHE A 70 3.13 2.42 13.84
CA PHE A 70 1.90 3.19 13.81
C PHE A 70 1.88 4.34 14.84
N ILE A 71 2.29 4.07 16.08
CA ILE A 71 2.42 5.07 17.14
C ILE A 71 3.50 6.07 16.74
N GLY A 72 4.65 5.61 16.26
CA GLY A 72 5.75 6.43 15.78
C GLY A 72 5.35 7.38 14.66
N ALA A 73 4.60 6.90 13.67
CA ALA A 73 4.08 7.73 12.58
C ALA A 73 3.12 8.82 13.08
N ASN A 74 2.23 8.47 14.02
CA ASN A 74 1.33 9.45 14.65
C ASN A 74 2.09 10.49 15.48
N LEU A 75 3.09 10.06 16.26
CA LEU A 75 3.95 10.95 17.04
C LEU A 75 4.75 11.87 16.13
N LEU A 76 5.31 11.35 15.04
CA LEU A 76 6.03 12.13 14.04
C LEU A 76 5.14 13.22 13.45
N VAL A 77 3.95 12.89 12.94
CA VAL A 77 3.02 13.87 12.36
C VAL A 77 2.56 14.90 13.39
N SER A 78 2.39 14.50 14.65
CA SER A 78 2.03 15.43 15.72
C SER A 78 3.08 16.55 15.95
N GLN A 79 4.35 16.29 15.61
CA GLN A 79 5.39 17.32 15.67
C GLN A 79 5.18 18.42 14.62
N GLY A 80 4.54 18.10 13.49
CA GLY A 80 4.33 19.05 12.38
C GLY A 80 3.56 20.29 12.81
N ARG A 81 2.63 20.15 13.77
CA ARG A 81 1.88 21.29 14.35
C ARG A 81 2.67 22.08 15.38
N ARG A 82 3.58 21.43 16.12
CA ARG A 82 4.33 22.06 17.23
C ARG A 82 5.59 22.75 16.74
N ASN A 83 6.38 22.06 15.93
CA ASN A 83 7.62 22.57 15.38
C ASN A 83 7.90 21.89 14.04
N TRP A 84 7.66 22.65 12.97
CA TRP A 84 7.80 22.17 11.60
C TRP A 84 9.22 21.70 11.29
N ALA A 85 10.25 22.42 11.74
CA ALA A 85 11.64 22.04 11.53
C ALA A 85 11.99 20.72 12.22
N ARG A 86 11.47 20.46 13.42
CA ARG A 86 11.64 19.17 14.11
C ARG A 86 10.93 18.03 13.38
N TYR A 87 9.71 18.25 12.91
CA TYR A 87 9.00 17.27 12.09
C TYR A 87 9.80 16.91 10.83
N ARG A 88 10.28 17.92 10.08
CA ARG A 88 11.05 17.68 8.87
C ARG A 88 12.40 17.01 9.15
N ALA A 89 13.06 17.38 10.26
CA ALA A 89 14.28 16.72 10.70
C ALA A 89 14.03 15.23 10.92
N LEU A 90 13.07 14.88 11.78
CA LEU A 90 12.75 13.48 12.08
C LEU A 90 12.29 12.70 10.84
N ALA A 91 11.45 13.29 10.01
CA ALA A 91 11.00 12.67 8.76
C ALA A 91 12.17 12.45 7.79
N GLY A 92 13.05 13.45 7.65
CA GLY A 92 14.26 13.36 6.85
C GLY A 92 15.22 12.29 7.37
N GLY A 93 15.44 12.24 8.69
CA GLY A 93 16.30 11.24 9.31
C GLY A 93 15.77 9.82 9.14
N LEU A 94 14.47 9.59 9.32
CA LEU A 94 13.86 8.29 9.08
C LEU A 94 13.94 7.87 7.60
N LEU A 95 13.68 8.80 6.67
CA LEU A 95 13.80 8.54 5.24
C LEU A 95 15.26 8.27 4.81
N GLY A 96 16.21 9.03 5.35
CA GLY A 96 17.63 8.83 5.08
C GLY A 96 18.13 7.49 5.63
N ALA A 97 17.76 7.14 6.86
CA ALA A 97 18.09 5.86 7.47
C ALA A 97 17.52 4.69 6.66
N ALA A 98 16.26 4.78 6.24
CA ALA A 98 15.61 3.77 5.42
C ALA A 98 16.27 3.66 4.04
N GLY A 99 16.52 4.78 3.36
CA GLY A 99 17.13 4.79 2.03
C GLY A 99 18.54 4.20 2.03
N PHE A 100 19.41 4.66 2.93
CA PHE A 100 20.77 4.13 3.05
C PHE A 100 20.78 2.68 3.55
N GLY A 101 19.87 2.32 4.46
CA GLY A 101 19.68 0.95 4.91
C GLY A 101 19.21 0.01 3.81
N LEU A 102 18.35 0.46 2.90
CA LEU A 102 17.94 -0.31 1.72
C LEU A 102 19.09 -0.50 0.74
N LEU A 103 19.89 0.54 0.48
CA LEU A 103 21.09 0.43 -0.36
C LEU A 103 22.07 -0.60 0.22
N ARG A 104 22.29 -0.57 1.53
CA ARG A 104 23.16 -1.53 2.20
C ARG A 104 22.56 -2.94 2.23
N GLY A 105 21.28 -3.06 2.58
CA GLY A 105 20.56 -4.34 2.67
C GLY A 105 20.43 -5.04 1.32
N ASN A 106 20.30 -4.28 0.23
CA ASN A 106 20.30 -4.80 -1.14
C ASN A 106 21.71 -5.06 -1.67
N ARG A 107 22.77 -4.86 -0.86
CA ARG A 107 24.17 -4.95 -1.28
C ARG A 107 24.43 -4.14 -2.55
N SER A 108 23.87 -2.94 -2.58
CA SER A 108 24.08 -1.98 -3.67
C SER A 108 25.42 -1.26 -3.50
N VAL A 109 25.77 -0.98 -2.26
CA VAL A 109 26.97 -0.24 -1.83
C VAL A 109 27.88 -1.10 -0.94
N SER A 110 29.18 -0.86 -1.02
CA SER A 110 30.20 -1.46 -0.15
C SER A 110 30.07 -0.99 1.31
N THR A 111 30.84 -1.58 2.22
CA THR A 111 30.98 -1.02 3.56
C THR A 111 31.71 0.34 3.50
N LEU A 112 31.37 1.25 4.40
CA LEU A 112 32.08 2.52 4.62
C LEU A 112 33.32 2.29 5.47
N VAL A 113 33.21 1.43 6.48
CA VAL A 113 34.32 0.93 7.28
C VAL A 113 34.76 -0.39 6.66
N ALA A 114 35.92 -0.41 6.01
CA ALA A 114 36.52 -1.64 5.51
C ALA A 114 36.90 -2.53 6.70
N ASP A 115 36.50 -3.81 6.68
CA ASP A 115 37.11 -4.80 7.56
C ASP A 115 38.56 -4.98 7.13
N SER A 116 39.49 -4.91 8.08
CA SER A 116 40.94 -5.02 7.84
C SER A 116 41.39 -6.44 7.50
N GLU A 117 40.47 -7.40 7.39
CA GLU A 117 40.80 -8.82 7.28
C GLU A 117 40.50 -9.34 5.87
N PHE A 118 41.52 -9.30 5.01
CA PHE A 118 41.54 -10.03 3.76
C PHE A 118 42.07 -11.44 4.01
N ILE A 119 41.19 -12.43 4.13
CA ILE A 119 41.62 -13.83 4.26
C ILE A 119 41.86 -14.40 2.86
N PHE A 120 43.13 -14.42 2.44
CA PHE A 120 43.57 -15.20 1.29
C PHE A 120 44.06 -16.57 1.78
N THR A 121 43.22 -17.59 1.72
CA THR A 121 43.66 -18.97 1.99
C THR A 121 44.27 -19.57 0.72
N ARG A 122 45.53 -20.02 0.79
CA ARG A 122 46.02 -21.07 -0.12
C ARG A 122 45.39 -22.40 0.33
N ASP A 123 45.36 -23.43 -0.53
CA ASP A 123 44.76 -24.76 -0.25
C ASP A 123 45.21 -25.44 1.07
N GLU A 124 46.22 -24.90 1.77
CA GLU A 124 46.78 -25.42 3.03
C GLU A 124 46.57 -24.53 4.28
N GLY A 125 45.79 -23.44 4.21
CA GLY A 125 45.24 -22.78 5.43
C GLY A 125 46.12 -21.78 6.20
N GLU A 126 47.33 -21.45 5.76
CA GLU A 126 48.16 -20.40 6.39
C GLU A 126 47.86 -19.00 5.82
N PRO A 127 47.64 -17.96 6.65
CA PRO A 127 47.35 -16.59 6.19
C PRO A 127 48.61 -15.85 5.73
N PHE A 128 48.54 -15.18 4.56
CA PHE A 128 49.62 -14.36 4.00
C PHE A 128 49.40 -12.86 4.28
N VAL A 129 50.41 -12.18 4.83
CA VAL A 129 50.42 -10.72 5.03
C VAL A 129 51.23 -10.05 3.91
N VAL A 130 50.57 -9.28 3.05
CA VAL A 130 51.21 -8.50 1.97
C VAL A 130 51.78 -7.22 2.56
N VAL A 131 53.11 -7.01 2.48
CA VAL A 131 53.80 -5.82 3.02
C VAL A 131 54.26 -4.85 1.92
N ASP A 132 54.20 -5.24 0.65
CA ASP A 132 54.70 -4.44 -0.48
C ASP A 132 53.65 -3.43 -1.00
N PRO A 133 53.92 -2.10 -0.94
CA PRO A 133 53.00 -1.06 -1.44
C PRO A 133 52.60 -1.21 -2.91
N ALA A 134 53.48 -1.73 -3.76
CA ALA A 134 53.19 -1.91 -5.20
C ALA A 134 52.26 -3.12 -5.44
N GLN A 135 52.39 -4.17 -4.63
CA GLN A 135 51.48 -5.30 -4.63
C GLN A 135 50.14 -4.92 -3.99
N ILE A 136 50.13 -4.04 -2.99
CA ILE A 136 48.89 -3.47 -2.43
C ILE A 136 48.15 -2.64 -3.49
N ASP A 137 48.83 -1.85 -4.32
CA ASP A 137 48.19 -1.11 -5.43
C ASP A 137 47.62 -2.05 -6.50
N ALA A 138 48.37 -3.07 -6.91
CA ALA A 138 47.91 -4.07 -7.88
C ALA A 138 46.77 -4.95 -7.34
N ILE A 139 46.86 -5.37 -6.07
CA ILE A 139 45.81 -6.12 -5.36
C ILE A 139 44.63 -5.20 -5.11
N SER A 140 44.78 -3.90 -4.82
CA SER A 140 43.65 -2.98 -4.63
C SER A 140 42.80 -2.83 -5.90
N LYS A 141 43.45 -2.77 -7.08
CA LYS A 141 42.77 -2.76 -8.38
C LYS A 141 42.05 -4.08 -8.68
N VAL A 142 42.60 -5.20 -8.23
CA VAL A 142 41.95 -6.54 -8.32
C VAL A 142 40.91 -6.75 -7.20
N ALA A 143 41.10 -6.12 -6.04
CA ALA A 143 40.26 -6.19 -4.85
C ALA A 143 39.05 -5.26 -4.95
N GLU A 144 39.10 -4.17 -5.72
CA GLU A 144 37.89 -3.45 -6.13
C GLU A 144 36.98 -4.35 -6.99
N LEU A 145 37.57 -5.21 -7.84
CA LEU A 145 36.84 -6.22 -8.61
C LEU A 145 36.37 -7.41 -7.73
N ARG A 146 37.20 -7.85 -6.77
CA ARG A 146 36.92 -8.99 -5.86
C ARG A 146 36.15 -8.65 -4.58
N SER A 147 36.09 -7.40 -4.14
CA SER A 147 35.36 -6.97 -2.93
C SER A 147 33.86 -7.18 -3.09
N GLY A 148 33.34 -7.05 -4.33
CA GLY A 148 31.98 -7.46 -4.67
C GLY A 148 31.72 -8.98 -4.55
N LEU A 149 32.77 -9.81 -4.53
CA LEU A 149 32.71 -11.26 -4.30
C LEU A 149 33.04 -11.65 -2.85
N ALA A 150 33.93 -10.91 -2.17
CA ALA A 150 34.34 -11.17 -0.78
C ALA A 150 33.24 -10.91 0.25
N GLU A 151 32.25 -10.08 -0.08
CA GLU A 151 31.06 -9.84 0.75
C GLU A 151 30.16 -11.08 0.92
N TYR A 152 30.45 -12.18 0.21
CA TYR A 152 29.78 -13.47 0.39
C TYR A 152 30.42 -14.37 1.45
N ALA A 153 31.56 -13.97 2.05
CA ALA A 153 32.39 -14.87 2.86
C ALA A 153 32.80 -14.31 4.23
N THR A 154 31.88 -13.74 5.03
CA THR A 154 32.18 -13.48 6.45
C THR A 154 31.00 -13.84 7.37
N GLY A 155 31.28 -14.73 8.33
CA GLY A 155 30.43 -15.03 9.48
C GLY A 155 30.92 -14.30 10.73
N GLY A 156 30.04 -14.18 11.74
CA GLY A 156 30.42 -13.92 13.13
C GLY A 156 30.29 -12.48 13.64
N PHE A 157 30.90 -11.48 12.99
CA PHE A 157 30.98 -10.11 13.53
C PHE A 157 30.78 -8.96 12.51
N ALA A 158 29.94 -9.19 11.48
CA ALA A 158 29.55 -8.21 10.46
C ALA A 158 28.64 -7.03 10.94
N SER A 159 28.57 -6.76 12.25
CA SER A 159 27.53 -5.89 12.83
C SER A 159 27.75 -4.40 12.56
N LEU A 160 29.00 -3.91 12.49
CA LEU A 160 29.27 -2.48 12.27
C LEU A 160 29.01 -2.05 10.81
N GLY A 161 29.44 -2.85 9.83
CA GLY A 161 29.21 -2.58 8.40
C GLY A 161 27.73 -2.62 7.97
N THR A 162 26.86 -3.20 8.80
CA THR A 162 25.41 -3.30 8.49
C THR A 162 24.66 -2.04 8.93
N PHE A 163 25.09 -1.38 10.01
CA PHE A 163 24.37 -0.24 10.60
C PHE A 163 24.96 1.13 10.23
N GLU A 164 26.20 1.19 9.76
CA GLU A 164 26.87 2.44 9.36
C GLU A 164 26.07 3.26 8.35
N TRP A 165 25.56 2.62 7.28
CA TRP A 165 24.80 3.27 6.23
C TRP A 165 23.48 3.85 6.76
N PRO A 166 22.62 3.08 7.46
CA PRO A 166 21.45 3.63 8.14
C PRO A 166 21.76 4.81 9.06
N ILE A 167 22.86 4.77 9.82
CA ILE A 167 23.24 5.85 10.75
C ILE A 167 23.68 7.10 9.97
N VAL A 168 24.50 6.95 8.93
CA VAL A 168 24.91 8.07 8.06
C VAL A 168 23.69 8.69 7.39
N GLY A 169 22.82 7.86 6.80
CA GLY A 169 21.56 8.30 6.22
C GLY A 169 20.68 9.04 7.23
N LEU A 170 20.58 8.55 8.47
CA LEU A 170 19.87 9.20 9.56
C LEU A 170 20.42 10.60 9.81
N MET A 171 21.73 10.73 9.96
CA MET A 171 22.38 12.01 10.27
C MET A 171 22.22 13.01 9.13
N LEU A 172 22.49 12.62 7.89
CA LEU A 172 22.29 13.47 6.72
C LEU A 172 20.83 13.90 6.58
N GLY A 173 19.91 12.96 6.77
CA GLY A 173 18.47 13.20 6.73
C GLY A 173 17.97 14.15 7.83
N LEU A 174 18.47 14.02 9.06
CA LEU A 174 18.14 14.91 10.17
C LEU A 174 18.54 16.36 9.85
N VAL A 175 19.77 16.56 9.37
CA VAL A 175 20.30 17.90 9.08
C VAL A 175 19.58 18.52 7.87
N ALA A 176 19.44 17.77 6.77
CA ALA A 176 18.71 18.26 5.59
C ALA A 176 17.25 18.56 5.92
N GLY A 177 16.59 17.65 6.65
CA GLY A 177 15.22 17.81 7.12
C GLY A 177 15.05 19.06 7.98
N TYR A 178 15.91 19.26 8.99
CA TYR A 178 15.87 20.45 9.83
C TYR A 178 16.05 21.73 9.00
N ALA A 179 17.05 21.76 8.12
CA ALA A 179 17.36 22.91 7.28
C ALA A 179 16.17 23.29 6.37
N THR A 180 15.50 22.31 5.77
CA THR A 180 14.32 22.57 4.93
C THR A 180 13.15 23.19 5.71
N GLY A 181 13.11 23.05 7.04
CA GLY A 181 12.10 23.69 7.91
C GLY A 181 12.55 25.02 8.51
N HIS A 182 13.76 25.48 8.20
CA HIS A 182 14.38 26.64 8.81
C HIS A 182 13.84 27.97 8.24
N ALA A 183 13.87 29.03 9.07
CA ALA A 183 13.34 30.34 8.69
C ALA A 183 14.18 31.02 7.60
N ASN A 184 15.51 30.96 7.72
CA ASN A 184 16.43 31.56 6.75
C ASN A 184 16.38 30.83 5.41
N ARG A 185 16.02 31.58 4.34
CA ARG A 185 15.89 31.06 2.97
C ARG A 185 17.20 30.46 2.44
N ILE A 186 18.35 31.06 2.75
CA ILE A 186 19.65 30.57 2.27
C ILE A 186 19.93 29.20 2.86
N ILE A 187 19.80 29.05 4.19
CA ILE A 187 19.96 27.76 4.89
C ILE A 187 18.97 26.74 4.33
N ARG A 188 17.73 27.16 4.12
CA ARG A 188 16.66 26.28 3.65
C ARG A 188 16.90 25.72 2.25
N LEU A 189 17.58 26.46 1.38
CA LEU A 189 17.88 26.03 0.01
C LEU A 189 19.26 25.37 -0.10
N ALA A 190 20.30 26.01 0.42
CA ALA A 190 21.69 25.60 0.23
C ALA A 190 22.03 24.31 0.97
N VAL A 191 21.67 24.21 2.26
CA VAL A 191 22.04 23.07 3.10
C VAL A 191 21.45 21.74 2.61
N PRO A 192 20.14 21.60 2.35
CA PRO A 192 19.61 20.32 1.86
C PRO A 192 20.08 19.98 0.45
N THR A 193 20.34 20.98 -0.40
CA THR A 193 20.92 20.76 -1.74
C THR A 193 22.34 20.21 -1.62
N ALA A 194 23.17 20.82 -0.76
CA ALA A 194 24.54 20.38 -0.51
C ALA A 194 24.57 18.98 0.13
N ILE A 195 23.70 18.71 1.09
CA ILE A 195 23.58 17.38 1.71
C ILE A 195 23.10 16.35 0.68
N GLY A 196 22.14 16.69 -0.18
CA GLY A 196 21.70 15.81 -1.27
C GLY A 196 22.83 15.47 -2.24
N ALA A 197 23.60 16.48 -2.67
CA ALA A 197 24.78 16.27 -3.52
C ALA A 197 25.84 15.41 -2.83
N PHE A 198 26.13 15.68 -1.54
CA PHE A 198 27.09 14.90 -0.76
C PHE A 198 26.61 13.45 -0.55
N ALA A 199 25.33 13.24 -0.25
CA ALA A 199 24.75 11.91 -0.12
C ALA A 199 24.87 11.13 -1.43
N GLY A 200 24.59 11.78 -2.57
CA GLY A 200 24.74 11.13 -3.88
C GLY A 200 26.19 10.90 -4.27
N TRP A 201 27.11 11.80 -3.91
CA TRP A 201 28.54 11.55 -4.05
C TRP A 201 28.97 10.31 -3.25
N LEU A 202 28.57 10.23 -1.98
CA LEU A 202 28.87 9.10 -1.10
C LEU A 202 28.31 7.78 -1.64
N ILE A 203 27.05 7.78 -2.09
CA ILE A 203 26.45 6.61 -2.74
C ILE A 203 27.25 6.25 -3.99
N GLY A 204 27.49 7.22 -4.88
CA GLY A 204 28.22 7.06 -6.13
C GLY A 204 29.59 6.43 -5.97
N THR A 205 30.38 6.93 -5.00
CA THR A 205 31.73 6.42 -4.72
C THR A 205 31.73 5.02 -4.13
N SER A 206 30.68 4.65 -3.39
CA SER A 206 30.59 3.38 -2.68
C SER A 206 29.79 2.31 -3.43
N LEU A 207 29.31 2.58 -4.66
CA LEU A 207 28.61 1.58 -5.46
C LEU A 207 29.55 0.46 -5.90
N LEU A 208 29.07 -0.78 -5.72
CA LEU A 208 29.70 -1.95 -6.32
C LEU A 208 29.70 -1.82 -7.84
N PHE A 209 30.78 -2.28 -8.48
CA PHE A 209 30.97 -2.17 -9.93
C PHE A 209 29.76 -2.66 -10.74
N ARG A 210 29.20 -3.82 -10.40
CA ARG A 210 28.00 -4.40 -11.04
C ARG A 210 26.75 -3.52 -11.02
N ASN A 211 26.70 -2.53 -10.12
CA ASN A 211 25.56 -1.64 -9.94
C ASN A 211 25.84 -0.24 -10.51
N ARG A 212 27.00 -0.01 -11.14
CA ARG A 212 27.33 1.30 -11.71
C ARG A 212 26.63 1.47 -13.06
N PRO A 213 25.84 2.55 -13.24
CA PRO A 213 25.11 2.77 -14.48
C PRO A 213 26.02 3.30 -15.58
N ASP A 214 25.91 2.75 -16.78
CA ASP A 214 26.59 3.23 -17.99
C ASP A 214 25.80 4.36 -18.66
N ALA A 215 25.52 5.40 -17.85
CA ALA A 215 24.71 6.52 -18.24
C ALA A 215 25.56 7.61 -18.90
N SER A 216 25.09 8.16 -20.02
CA SER A 216 25.68 9.40 -20.51
C SER A 216 25.20 10.59 -19.68
N ILE A 217 26.10 11.53 -19.39
CA ILE A 217 25.74 12.77 -18.67
C ILE A 217 24.67 13.55 -19.45
N VAL A 218 24.74 13.49 -20.79
CA VAL A 218 23.79 14.13 -21.70
C VAL A 218 22.38 13.56 -21.50
N GLU A 219 22.21 12.24 -21.41
CA GLU A 219 20.90 11.61 -21.16
C GLU A 219 20.34 11.98 -19.79
N ILE A 220 21.16 11.98 -18.75
CA ILE A 220 20.72 12.39 -17.39
C ILE A 220 20.16 13.82 -17.44
N VAL A 221 20.90 14.75 -18.06
CA VAL A 221 20.49 16.15 -18.17
C VAL A 221 19.25 16.31 -19.06
N LEU A 222 19.22 15.63 -20.21
CA LEU A 222 18.08 15.68 -21.13
C LEU A 222 16.82 15.16 -20.44
N LEU A 223 16.89 14.04 -19.74
CA LEU A 223 15.75 13.47 -19.04
C LEU A 223 15.34 14.29 -17.83
N SER A 224 16.27 14.95 -17.13
CA SER A 224 15.91 15.99 -16.16
C SER A 224 15.09 17.12 -16.78
N ILE A 225 15.49 17.64 -17.94
CA ILE A 225 14.75 18.71 -18.62
C ILE A 225 13.35 18.20 -19.04
N VAL A 226 13.28 17.01 -19.63
CA VAL A 226 12.01 16.38 -20.02
C VAL A 226 11.10 16.16 -18.81
N GLY A 227 11.62 15.59 -17.72
CA GLY A 227 10.87 15.35 -16.50
C GLY A 227 10.35 16.64 -15.87
N ALA A 228 11.16 17.71 -15.87
CA ALA A 228 10.74 19.03 -15.43
C ALA A 228 9.59 19.58 -16.30
N ALA A 229 9.74 19.53 -17.62
CA ALA A 229 8.73 20.00 -18.57
C ALA A 229 7.41 19.22 -18.44
N VAL A 230 7.47 17.90 -18.30
CA VAL A 230 6.28 17.03 -18.13
C VAL A 230 5.51 17.42 -16.86
N LEU A 231 6.18 17.51 -15.71
CA LEU A 231 5.47 17.83 -14.45
C LEU A 231 4.98 19.28 -14.40
N VAL A 232 5.69 20.22 -15.03
CA VAL A 232 5.21 21.59 -15.22
C VAL A 232 3.96 21.60 -16.11
N GLY A 233 3.99 20.89 -17.24
CA GLY A 233 2.86 20.75 -18.17
C GLY A 233 1.63 20.18 -17.48
N ILE A 234 1.78 19.08 -16.73
CA ILE A 234 0.72 18.51 -15.90
C ILE A 234 0.19 19.54 -14.89
N SER A 235 1.06 20.27 -14.22
CA SER A 235 0.64 21.29 -13.25
C SER A 235 -0.18 22.41 -13.90
N LEU A 236 0.18 22.82 -15.11
CA LEU A 236 -0.55 23.81 -15.89
C LEU A 236 -1.92 23.30 -16.33
N LEU A 237 -2.02 22.04 -16.78
CA LEU A 237 -3.28 21.39 -17.17
C LEU A 237 -4.28 21.34 -16.01
N PHE A 238 -3.81 21.10 -14.79
CA PHE A 238 -4.64 21.10 -13.59
C PHE A 238 -4.80 22.48 -12.92
N GLY A 239 -4.40 23.57 -13.60
CA GLY A 239 -4.56 24.94 -13.09
C GLY A 239 -3.68 25.31 -11.88
N LYS A 240 -2.67 24.51 -11.55
CA LYS A 240 -1.82 24.68 -10.36
C LYS A 240 -0.58 25.53 -10.68
N ARG A 241 -0.79 26.82 -10.96
CA ARG A 241 0.28 27.76 -11.35
C ARG A 241 1.21 28.20 -10.20
N HIS A 242 0.80 28.03 -8.95
CA HIS A 242 1.59 28.46 -7.78
C HIS A 242 2.69 27.46 -7.38
N VAL A 243 2.73 26.26 -7.97
CA VAL A 243 3.70 25.19 -7.64
C VAL A 243 4.60 24.80 -8.83
N LEU A 244 4.79 25.69 -9.80
CA LEU A 244 5.51 25.32 -11.03
C LEU A 244 6.97 25.00 -10.78
N VAL A 245 7.66 25.77 -9.94
CA VAL A 245 9.09 25.53 -9.61
C VAL A 245 9.24 24.22 -8.86
N GLU A 246 8.35 23.96 -7.92
CA GLU A 246 8.26 22.72 -7.17
C GLU A 246 8.06 21.50 -8.07
N ARG A 247 7.23 21.63 -9.12
CA ARG A 247 6.97 20.56 -10.08
C ARG A 247 8.14 20.38 -11.02
N ALA A 248 8.77 21.47 -11.46
CA ALA A 248 9.97 21.44 -12.28
C ALA A 248 11.14 20.74 -11.57
N LEU A 249 11.45 21.12 -10.33
CA LEU A 249 12.55 20.54 -9.56
C LEU A 249 12.31 19.05 -9.26
N PHE A 250 11.08 18.69 -8.88
CA PHE A 250 10.75 17.28 -8.65
C PHE A 250 10.80 16.48 -9.96
N GLY A 251 10.30 17.05 -11.06
CA GLY A 251 10.34 16.43 -12.38
C GLY A 251 11.76 16.25 -12.89
N ALA A 252 12.62 17.23 -12.66
CA ALA A 252 14.05 17.16 -13.00
C ALA A 252 14.76 16.06 -12.22
N ALA A 253 14.45 15.91 -10.92
CA ALA A 253 15.00 14.84 -10.10
C ALA A 253 14.55 13.46 -10.61
N VAL A 254 13.24 13.28 -10.89
CA VAL A 254 12.70 12.03 -11.46
C VAL A 254 13.35 11.72 -12.81
N GLY A 255 13.46 12.73 -13.67
CA GLY A 255 14.12 12.62 -14.97
C GLY A 255 15.58 12.20 -14.87
N ALA A 256 16.35 12.82 -13.96
CA ALA A 256 17.73 12.42 -13.69
C ALA A 256 17.83 10.98 -13.19
N THR A 257 16.92 10.57 -12.30
CA THR A 257 16.88 9.18 -11.82
C THR A 257 16.58 8.20 -12.96
N ILE A 258 15.64 8.52 -13.84
CA ILE A 258 15.32 7.67 -15.00
C ILE A 258 16.54 7.56 -15.94
N GLY A 259 17.13 8.71 -16.30
CA GLY A 259 18.29 8.75 -17.19
C GLY A 259 19.57 8.19 -16.59
N GLY A 260 19.70 8.20 -15.27
CA GLY A 260 20.88 7.69 -14.57
C GLY A 260 20.78 6.24 -14.14
N TRP A 261 19.57 5.66 -14.02
CA TRP A 261 19.39 4.34 -13.39
C TRP A 261 18.41 3.40 -14.09
N PHE A 262 17.42 3.92 -14.82
CA PHE A 262 16.36 3.07 -15.40
C PHE A 262 16.58 2.75 -16.87
N LEU A 263 17.17 3.66 -17.64
CA LEU A 263 17.48 3.44 -19.05
C LEU A 263 18.86 2.82 -19.30
N PRO A 264 19.92 3.21 -18.56
CA PRO A 264 21.26 2.68 -18.81
C PRO A 264 21.42 1.24 -18.31
N ASP A 265 22.31 0.50 -18.96
CA ASP A 265 22.78 -0.79 -18.46
C ASP A 265 23.61 -0.61 -17.19
N LEU A 266 23.57 -1.61 -16.30
CA LEU A 266 24.34 -1.63 -15.06
C LEU A 266 25.55 -2.55 -15.20
N GLY A 267 26.69 -2.14 -14.64
CA GLY A 267 27.90 -2.98 -14.57
C GLY A 267 28.98 -2.67 -15.60
N SER A 268 28.78 -1.66 -16.45
CA SER A 268 29.83 -1.11 -17.34
C SER A 268 30.16 0.36 -17.06
N GLY A 269 29.38 1.02 -16.20
CA GLY A 269 29.52 2.43 -15.88
C GLY A 269 30.76 2.82 -15.08
N SER A 270 31.26 4.03 -15.31
CA SER A 270 32.38 4.61 -14.56
C SER A 270 31.97 5.09 -13.15
N GLY A 271 32.92 5.23 -12.24
CA GLY A 271 32.64 5.80 -10.92
C GLY A 271 32.12 7.24 -10.97
N SER A 272 32.58 8.05 -11.94
CA SER A 272 32.14 9.44 -12.10
C SER A 272 30.70 9.55 -12.60
N THR A 273 30.29 8.70 -13.54
CA THR A 273 28.89 8.65 -14.01
C THR A 273 27.96 8.21 -12.90
N ALA A 274 28.35 7.21 -12.10
CA ALA A 274 27.61 6.77 -10.92
C ALA A 274 27.42 7.89 -9.87
N ILE A 275 28.48 8.67 -9.59
CA ILE A 275 28.41 9.85 -8.71
C ILE A 275 27.42 10.87 -9.26
N ILE A 276 27.48 11.20 -10.55
CA ILE A 276 26.60 12.19 -11.17
C ILE A 276 25.14 11.71 -11.15
N ALA A 277 24.91 10.45 -11.52
CA ALA A 277 23.59 9.80 -11.53
C ALA A 277 22.94 9.73 -10.13
N ALA A 278 23.73 9.71 -9.05
CA ALA A 278 23.22 9.76 -7.68
C ALA A 278 23.12 11.21 -7.13
N ALA A 279 24.13 12.05 -7.38
CA ALA A 279 24.22 13.41 -6.81
C ALA A 279 23.20 14.38 -7.40
N ILE A 280 22.99 14.38 -8.72
CA ILE A 280 22.05 15.30 -9.37
C ILE A 280 20.62 15.13 -8.83
N PRO A 281 19.99 13.93 -8.85
CA PRO A 281 18.61 13.81 -8.39
C PRO A 281 18.47 14.13 -6.90
N LEU A 282 19.42 13.73 -6.06
CA LEU A 282 19.38 14.02 -4.62
C LEU A 282 19.57 15.52 -4.32
N ALA A 283 20.45 16.21 -5.04
CA ALA A 283 20.60 17.66 -4.93
C ALA A 283 19.32 18.39 -5.36
N LEU A 284 18.72 17.99 -6.48
CA LEU A 284 17.44 18.53 -6.97
C LEU A 284 16.30 18.28 -5.98
N LEU A 285 16.25 17.11 -5.34
CA LEU A 285 15.29 16.83 -4.26
C LEU A 285 15.55 17.70 -3.03
N GLY A 286 16.81 17.89 -2.64
CA GLY A 286 17.19 18.81 -1.57
C GLY A 286 16.70 20.23 -1.82
N LEU A 287 16.96 20.74 -3.03
CA LEU A 287 16.49 22.06 -3.48
C LEU A 287 14.96 22.13 -3.52
N ARG A 288 14.31 21.08 -4.04
CA ARG A 288 12.85 20.97 -4.11
C ARG A 288 12.22 21.09 -2.73
N PHE A 289 12.72 20.34 -1.76
CA PHE A 289 12.16 20.34 -0.41
C PHE A 289 12.51 21.61 0.36
N GLY A 290 13.63 22.26 0.03
CA GLY A 290 14.00 23.58 0.54
C GLY A 290 13.16 24.72 -0.04
N TRP A 291 12.60 24.54 -1.24
CA TRP A 291 11.80 25.56 -1.88
C TRP A 291 10.55 25.90 -1.04
N PRO A 292 10.27 27.20 -0.78
CA PRO A 292 9.16 27.60 0.05
C PRO A 292 7.83 27.09 -0.50
N SER A 293 7.05 26.47 0.37
CA SER A 293 5.60 26.42 0.25
C SER A 293 5.11 27.27 1.40
N ASP A 294 4.38 28.34 1.11
CA ASP A 294 3.74 29.13 2.16
C ASP A 294 2.86 28.19 2.99
N ARG A 295 3.16 28.08 4.28
CA ARG A 295 2.37 27.26 5.19
C ARG A 295 1.92 28.13 6.34
N ASP A 296 0.74 28.71 6.14
CA ASP A 296 -0.05 29.34 7.17
C ASP A 296 -0.59 28.30 8.17
N ALA A 297 -1.21 28.75 9.25
CA ALA A 297 -1.79 27.87 10.27
C ALA A 297 -2.82 26.89 9.65
N ASN A 298 -3.55 27.31 8.61
CA ASN A 298 -4.50 26.47 7.90
C ASN A 298 -3.81 25.37 7.08
N GLY A 299 -2.66 25.67 6.47
CA GLY A 299 -1.79 24.73 5.79
C GLY A 299 -1.27 23.63 6.72
N LEU A 300 -0.90 23.97 7.96
CA LEU A 300 -0.48 22.97 8.96
C LEU A 300 -1.66 22.09 9.42
N ALA A 301 -2.83 22.68 9.62
CA ALA A 301 -4.03 21.93 10.02
C ALA A 301 -4.52 20.97 8.93
N SER A 302 -4.51 21.40 7.67
CA SER A 302 -4.85 20.54 6.53
C SER A 302 -3.83 19.43 6.32
N PHE A 303 -2.54 19.71 6.52
CA PHE A 303 -1.47 18.70 6.52
C PHE A 303 -1.67 17.63 7.60
N ASP A 304 -1.97 18.03 8.85
CA ASP A 304 -2.22 17.09 9.95
C ASP A 304 -3.42 16.17 9.63
N ARG A 305 -4.52 16.73 9.13
CA ARG A 305 -5.71 15.95 8.74
C ARG A 305 -5.41 14.95 7.62
N ARG A 306 -4.76 15.41 6.54
CA ARG A 306 -4.43 14.55 5.40
C ARG A 306 -3.41 13.47 5.78
N SER A 307 -2.39 13.82 6.57
CA SER A 307 -1.34 12.87 6.97
C SER A 307 -1.91 11.77 7.87
N ARG A 308 -2.81 12.11 8.80
CA ARG A 308 -3.54 11.11 9.59
C ARG A 308 -4.36 10.19 8.70
N ALA A 309 -5.15 10.75 7.78
CA ALA A 309 -5.92 9.93 6.84
C ALA A 309 -5.02 8.94 6.07
N VAL A 310 -3.86 9.40 5.59
CA VAL A 310 -2.89 8.54 4.90
C VAL A 310 -2.29 7.47 5.81
N ILE A 311 -1.87 7.80 7.04
CA ILE A 311 -1.29 6.83 7.99
C ILE A 311 -2.26 5.68 8.29
N PHE A 312 -3.56 5.96 8.39
CA PHE A 312 -4.58 4.95 8.63
C PHE A 312 -4.98 4.19 7.37
N LEU A 313 -5.19 4.91 6.26
CA LEU A 313 -5.77 4.33 5.05
C LEU A 313 -4.73 3.63 4.17
N ALA A 314 -3.50 4.15 4.10
CA ALA A 314 -2.48 3.62 3.19
C ALA A 314 -2.14 2.15 3.47
N PRO A 315 -1.90 1.70 4.71
CA PRO A 315 -1.64 0.28 4.97
C PRO A 315 -2.82 -0.61 4.52
N ALA A 316 -4.06 -0.19 4.81
CA ALA A 316 -5.26 -0.93 4.41
C ALA A 316 -5.41 -1.02 2.89
N LEU A 317 -5.23 0.10 2.18
CA LEU A 317 -5.26 0.12 0.72
C LEU A 317 -4.12 -0.68 0.10
N THR A 318 -2.93 -0.68 0.69
CA THR A 318 -1.81 -1.50 0.24
C THR A 318 -2.14 -2.99 0.38
N PHE A 319 -2.64 -3.42 1.55
CA PHE A 319 -3.05 -4.81 1.75
C PHE A 319 -4.17 -5.21 0.78
N LEU A 320 -5.19 -4.37 0.62
CA LEU A 320 -6.26 -4.60 -0.35
C LEU A 320 -5.73 -4.69 -1.77
N SER A 321 -4.80 -3.81 -2.15
CA SER A 321 -4.26 -3.77 -3.49
C SER A 321 -3.46 -5.03 -3.80
N ILE A 322 -2.57 -5.44 -2.90
CA ILE A 322 -1.71 -6.63 -3.10
C ILE A 322 -2.53 -7.92 -3.13
N ASN A 323 -3.54 -8.05 -2.26
CA ASN A 323 -4.26 -9.32 -2.09
C ASN A 323 -5.50 -9.45 -2.97
N LEU A 324 -6.06 -8.34 -3.44
CA LEU A 324 -7.30 -8.35 -4.23
C LEU A 324 -7.12 -7.69 -5.59
N VAL A 325 -6.66 -6.43 -5.60
CA VAL A 325 -6.66 -5.64 -6.85
C VAL A 325 -5.62 -6.15 -7.84
N VAL A 326 -4.39 -6.39 -7.41
CA VAL A 326 -3.29 -6.88 -8.26
C VAL A 326 -3.62 -8.27 -8.83
N PRO A 327 -4.05 -9.26 -8.02
CA PRO A 327 -4.52 -10.53 -8.56
C PRO A 327 -5.69 -10.38 -9.52
N ALA A 328 -6.69 -9.54 -9.21
CA ALA A 328 -7.83 -9.31 -10.09
C ALA A 328 -7.42 -8.71 -11.44
N ILE A 329 -6.57 -7.67 -11.44
CA ILE A 329 -6.03 -7.08 -12.66
C ILE A 329 -5.23 -8.14 -13.43
N ARG A 330 -4.40 -8.94 -12.75
CA ARG A 330 -3.65 -10.01 -13.39
C ARG A 330 -4.59 -11.00 -14.09
N THR A 331 -5.62 -11.48 -13.40
CA THR A 331 -6.62 -12.40 -13.97
C THR A 331 -7.32 -11.79 -15.18
N ILE A 332 -7.72 -10.51 -15.10
CA ILE A 332 -8.35 -9.79 -16.22
C ILE A 332 -7.40 -9.69 -17.41
N LEU A 333 -6.12 -9.37 -17.19
CA LEU A 333 -5.18 -9.27 -18.30
C LEU A 333 -4.87 -10.65 -18.90
N THR A 334 -4.66 -11.67 -18.06
CA THR A 334 -4.38 -13.03 -18.52
C THR A 334 -5.55 -13.69 -19.24
N SER A 335 -6.80 -13.28 -18.99
CA SER A 335 -7.94 -13.85 -19.72
C SER A 335 -8.01 -13.43 -21.19
N PHE A 336 -7.25 -12.41 -21.61
CA PHE A 336 -7.07 -12.05 -23.01
C PHE A 336 -5.81 -12.68 -23.64
N LEU A 337 -5.04 -13.47 -22.89
CA LEU A 337 -3.86 -14.20 -23.38
C LEU A 337 -4.21 -15.65 -23.69
N ASP A 338 -3.36 -16.33 -24.47
CA ASP A 338 -3.49 -17.75 -24.75
C ASP A 338 -3.41 -18.63 -23.48
N ARG A 339 -3.53 -19.94 -23.65
CA ARG A 339 -3.49 -20.91 -22.53
C ARG A 339 -2.18 -20.89 -21.74
N ASP A 340 -1.09 -20.48 -22.37
CA ASP A 340 0.26 -20.46 -21.80
C ASP A 340 0.58 -19.06 -21.21
N SER A 341 -0.35 -18.10 -21.36
CA SER A 341 -0.24 -16.70 -20.95
C SER A 341 0.91 -15.95 -21.65
N GLU A 342 1.19 -16.29 -22.91
CA GLU A 342 2.30 -15.72 -23.69
C GLU A 342 1.80 -14.78 -24.80
N GLU A 343 0.86 -15.23 -25.64
CA GLU A 343 0.37 -14.45 -26.78
C GLU A 343 -1.02 -13.82 -26.50
N PHE A 344 -1.26 -12.61 -27.02
CA PHE A 344 -2.56 -11.94 -26.90
C PHE A 344 -3.55 -12.49 -27.93
N VAL A 345 -4.63 -13.11 -27.45
CA VAL A 345 -5.69 -13.74 -28.26
C VAL A 345 -7.03 -12.98 -28.22
N GLY A 346 -7.08 -11.85 -27.50
CA GLY A 346 -8.28 -11.02 -27.42
C GLY A 346 -9.46 -11.76 -26.79
N LEU A 347 -10.56 -11.92 -27.55
CA LEU A 347 -11.82 -12.48 -27.03
C LEU A 347 -12.01 -13.98 -27.32
N ASP A 348 -11.06 -14.64 -27.98
CA ASP A 348 -11.18 -16.03 -28.42
C ASP A 348 -11.45 -16.99 -27.26
N ASN A 349 -10.82 -16.76 -26.10
CA ASN A 349 -11.08 -17.52 -24.88
C ASN A 349 -12.54 -17.43 -24.42
N TYR A 350 -13.15 -16.25 -24.53
CA TYR A 350 -14.54 -16.04 -24.12
C TYR A 350 -15.52 -16.67 -25.11
N GLU A 351 -15.22 -16.61 -26.41
CA GLU A 351 -15.99 -17.33 -27.43
C GLU A 351 -15.94 -18.84 -27.17
N HIS A 352 -14.75 -19.39 -26.95
CA HIS A 352 -14.59 -20.82 -26.64
C HIS A 352 -15.31 -21.22 -25.36
N LEU A 353 -15.23 -20.39 -24.30
CA LEU A 353 -15.97 -20.62 -23.07
C LEU A 353 -17.49 -20.66 -23.29
N VAL A 354 -18.07 -19.65 -23.94
CA VAL A 354 -19.53 -19.53 -24.11
C VAL A 354 -20.10 -20.58 -25.07
N THR A 355 -19.33 -21.00 -26.07
CA THR A 355 -19.74 -22.06 -27.01
C THR A 355 -19.56 -23.47 -26.43
N SER A 356 -18.81 -23.64 -25.34
CA SER A 356 -18.56 -24.95 -24.75
C SER A 356 -19.79 -25.49 -24.00
N GLU A 357 -20.19 -26.71 -24.34
CA GLU A 357 -21.36 -27.39 -23.73
C GLU A 357 -21.15 -27.68 -22.23
N THR A 358 -19.89 -27.76 -21.79
CA THR A 358 -19.52 -27.93 -20.37
C THR A 358 -19.76 -26.66 -19.55
N PHE A 359 -19.54 -25.48 -20.15
CA PHE A 359 -19.71 -24.19 -19.46
C PHE A 359 -21.18 -23.76 -19.46
N LEU A 360 -21.83 -23.79 -20.63
CA LEU A 360 -23.18 -23.32 -20.85
C LEU A 360 -23.93 -24.25 -21.82
N ASP A 361 -24.88 -25.03 -21.28
CA ASP A 361 -25.81 -25.82 -22.10
C ASP A 361 -27.22 -25.21 -22.03
N TRP A 362 -27.62 -24.53 -23.11
CA TRP A 362 -28.94 -23.95 -23.29
C TRP A 362 -29.93 -24.89 -23.98
N ARG A 363 -29.49 -26.04 -24.53
CA ARG A 363 -30.39 -26.95 -25.26
C ARG A 363 -31.47 -27.53 -24.34
N SER A 364 -31.16 -27.67 -23.05
CA SER A 364 -32.12 -28.13 -22.03
C SER A 364 -33.36 -27.26 -21.89
N TRP A 365 -33.33 -26.00 -22.36
CA TRP A 365 -34.48 -25.11 -22.34
C TRP A 365 -35.55 -25.48 -23.36
N ASN A 366 -35.15 -26.16 -24.43
CA ASN A 366 -36.07 -26.63 -25.45
C ASN A 366 -36.41 -28.09 -25.16
N GLY A 367 -37.71 -28.39 -25.21
CA GLY A 367 -38.20 -29.76 -25.23
C GLY A 367 -37.93 -30.41 -26.58
N ASP A 368 -37.77 -31.73 -26.57
CA ASP A 368 -37.62 -32.53 -27.80
C ASP A 368 -38.86 -32.40 -28.73
N ASP A 369 -39.96 -31.89 -28.20
CA ASP A 369 -41.24 -31.63 -28.86
C ASP A 369 -41.40 -30.19 -29.40
N GLY A 370 -40.36 -29.36 -29.29
CA GLY A 370 -40.39 -27.95 -29.72
C GLY A 370 -41.05 -26.99 -28.72
N THR A 371 -41.41 -27.45 -27.52
CA THR A 371 -41.87 -26.58 -26.43
C THR A 371 -40.70 -25.99 -25.62
N TRP A 372 -40.96 -24.97 -24.81
CA TRP A 372 -39.96 -24.38 -23.92
C TRP A 372 -40.09 -25.01 -22.53
N ASN A 373 -39.22 -25.97 -22.20
CA ASN A 373 -39.17 -26.69 -20.92
C ASN A 373 -39.15 -25.75 -19.71
N VAL A 374 -38.51 -24.59 -19.84
CA VAL A 374 -38.47 -23.57 -18.80
C VAL A 374 -39.84 -22.96 -18.54
N LEU A 375 -40.64 -22.69 -19.58
CA LEU A 375 -41.97 -22.09 -19.44
C LEU A 375 -43.02 -23.11 -19.00
N THR A 376 -42.83 -24.39 -19.31
CA THR A 376 -43.72 -25.48 -18.90
C THR A 376 -43.38 -26.06 -17.52
N SER A 377 -42.26 -25.65 -16.91
CA SER A 377 -41.83 -26.10 -15.59
C SER A 377 -42.82 -25.76 -14.47
N ARG A 378 -43.01 -26.71 -13.54
CA ARG A 378 -43.83 -26.51 -12.32
C ARG A 378 -43.39 -25.31 -11.50
N LEU A 379 -42.08 -25.05 -11.42
CA LEU A 379 -41.53 -23.91 -10.69
C LEU A 379 -41.95 -22.59 -11.33
N THR A 380 -41.93 -22.49 -12.66
CA THR A 380 -42.38 -21.29 -13.40
C THR A 380 -43.85 -21.00 -13.11
N TRP A 381 -44.69 -22.04 -13.12
CA TRP A 381 -46.11 -21.90 -12.78
C TRP A 381 -46.35 -21.50 -11.32
N PHE A 382 -45.62 -22.08 -10.37
CA PHE A 382 -45.70 -21.64 -8.97
C PHE A 382 -45.26 -20.19 -8.80
N GLY A 383 -44.15 -19.79 -9.43
CA GLY A 383 -43.68 -18.42 -9.40
C GLY A 383 -44.69 -17.43 -9.97
N LEU A 384 -45.28 -17.76 -11.13
CA LEU A 384 -46.34 -16.96 -11.74
C LEU A 384 -47.57 -16.88 -10.83
N PHE A 385 -47.97 -17.98 -10.21
CA PHE A 385 -49.06 -18.02 -9.24
C PHE A 385 -48.80 -17.07 -8.07
N PHE A 386 -47.60 -17.07 -7.49
CA PHE A 386 -47.24 -16.16 -6.40
C PHE A 386 -47.23 -14.69 -6.84
N ILE A 387 -46.78 -14.38 -8.05
CA ILE A 387 -46.85 -13.02 -8.61
C ILE A 387 -48.32 -12.58 -8.73
N VAL A 388 -49.17 -13.41 -9.33
CA VAL A 388 -50.60 -13.13 -9.50
C VAL A 388 -51.30 -13.03 -8.14
N ALA A 389 -51.01 -13.91 -7.19
CA ALA A 389 -51.53 -13.84 -5.84
C ALA A 389 -51.10 -12.54 -5.14
N GLY A 390 -49.85 -12.14 -5.28
CA GLY A 390 -49.34 -10.88 -4.74
C GLY A 390 -50.01 -9.64 -5.33
N ILE A 391 -50.25 -9.62 -6.64
CA ILE A 391 -51.03 -8.58 -7.34
C ILE A 391 -52.48 -8.59 -6.83
N GLY A 392 -53.09 -9.76 -6.68
CA GLY A 392 -54.43 -9.94 -6.14
C GLY A 392 -54.56 -9.44 -4.70
N ILE A 393 -53.56 -9.70 -3.85
CA ILE A 393 -53.48 -9.17 -2.48
C ILE A 393 -53.35 -7.64 -2.50
N ALA A 394 -52.49 -7.09 -3.37
CA ALA A 394 -52.35 -5.63 -3.52
C ALA A 394 -53.67 -4.97 -3.94
N TYR A 395 -54.34 -5.56 -4.93
CA TYR A 395 -55.61 -5.06 -5.44
C TYR A 395 -56.71 -5.19 -4.38
N SER A 396 -56.81 -6.34 -3.71
CA SER A 396 -57.80 -6.61 -2.66
C SER A 396 -57.66 -5.64 -1.48
N ILE A 397 -56.44 -5.41 -1.01
CA ILE A 397 -56.17 -4.45 0.07
C ILE A 397 -56.51 -3.02 -0.37
N ASN A 398 -56.10 -2.61 -1.58
CA ASN A 398 -56.42 -1.27 -2.07
C ASN A 398 -57.93 -1.05 -2.24
N TRP A 399 -58.63 -2.04 -2.77
CA TRP A 399 -60.08 -1.99 -2.94
C TRP A 399 -60.81 -1.90 -1.60
N THR A 400 -60.40 -2.71 -0.62
CA THR A 400 -61.00 -2.74 0.72
C THR A 400 -60.75 -1.43 1.48
N ARG A 401 -59.58 -0.81 1.28
CA ARG A 401 -59.16 0.38 2.03
C ARG A 401 -59.59 1.70 1.38
N ASN A 402 -59.51 1.80 0.05
CA ASN A 402 -59.63 3.06 -0.69
C ASN A 402 -60.81 3.07 -1.69
N ARG A 403 -61.46 1.93 -2.00
CA ARG A 403 -62.52 1.79 -3.03
C ARG A 403 -62.16 2.35 -4.42
N THR A 404 -60.86 2.41 -4.73
CA THR A 404 -60.35 2.86 -6.04
C THR A 404 -59.62 1.71 -6.74
N SER A 405 -59.65 1.69 -8.06
CA SER A 405 -58.81 0.78 -8.86
C SER A 405 -57.34 1.17 -8.74
N GLY A 406 -56.52 0.31 -8.16
CA GLY A 406 -55.08 0.52 -7.98
C GLY A 406 -54.43 -0.60 -7.17
N LEU A 407 -53.10 -0.59 -7.07
CA LEU A 407 -52.31 -1.58 -6.32
C LEU A 407 -51.73 -0.95 -5.06
N ASP A 408 -52.02 -1.52 -3.90
CA ASP A 408 -51.40 -1.08 -2.64
C ASP A 408 -49.97 -1.65 -2.49
N HIS A 409 -49.08 -0.92 -1.81
CA HIS A 409 -47.69 -1.31 -1.59
C HIS A 409 -47.45 -1.97 -0.23
N SER A 410 -48.45 -2.75 0.22
CA SER A 410 -48.38 -3.44 1.51
C SER A 410 -47.18 -4.41 1.57
N PRO A 411 -46.55 -4.59 2.75
CA PRO A 411 -45.42 -5.51 2.91
C PRO A 411 -45.76 -6.94 2.48
N THR A 412 -46.99 -7.40 2.75
CA THR A 412 -47.46 -8.73 2.40
C THR A 412 -47.52 -8.91 0.88
N SER A 413 -48.14 -7.96 0.15
CA SER A 413 -48.23 -8.03 -1.31
C SER A 413 -46.84 -8.00 -1.97
N ARG A 414 -45.97 -7.08 -1.54
CA ARG A 414 -44.58 -7.00 -2.06
C ARG A 414 -43.77 -8.24 -1.74
N GLY A 415 -43.94 -8.82 -0.55
CA GLY A 415 -43.29 -10.07 -0.15
C GLY A 415 -43.74 -11.26 -1.02
N THR A 416 -45.05 -11.39 -1.26
CA THR A 416 -45.60 -12.45 -2.12
C THR A 416 -45.15 -12.30 -3.57
N MET A 417 -45.15 -11.08 -4.13
CA MET A 417 -44.63 -10.83 -5.48
C MET A 417 -43.12 -11.12 -5.57
N ALA A 418 -42.33 -10.68 -4.59
CA ALA A 418 -40.89 -10.93 -4.55
C ALA A 418 -40.57 -12.43 -4.47
N ALA A 419 -41.32 -13.20 -3.68
CA ALA A 419 -41.22 -14.66 -3.63
C ALA A 419 -41.55 -15.28 -4.99
N GLY A 420 -42.59 -14.80 -5.68
CA GLY A 420 -42.93 -15.26 -7.02
C GLY A 420 -41.84 -14.98 -8.05
N PHE A 421 -41.28 -13.75 -8.09
CA PHE A 421 -40.14 -13.42 -8.94
C PHE A 421 -38.91 -14.28 -8.64
N PHE A 422 -38.64 -14.56 -7.36
CA PHE A 422 -37.56 -15.45 -6.95
C PHE A 422 -37.75 -16.87 -7.48
N VAL A 423 -38.96 -17.42 -7.37
CA VAL A 423 -39.28 -18.77 -7.86
C VAL A 423 -39.23 -18.85 -9.39
N VAL A 424 -39.65 -17.81 -10.12
CA VAL A 424 -39.48 -17.76 -11.59
C VAL A 424 -38.00 -17.71 -11.97
N ALA A 425 -37.20 -16.88 -11.29
CA ALA A 425 -35.75 -16.85 -11.51
C ALA A 425 -35.11 -18.22 -11.20
N PHE A 426 -35.54 -18.88 -10.12
CA PHE A 426 -35.12 -20.24 -9.77
C PHE A 426 -35.43 -21.23 -10.88
N ALA A 427 -36.65 -21.18 -11.44
CA ALA A 427 -37.06 -22.06 -12.53
C ALA A 427 -36.13 -21.91 -13.74
N PHE A 428 -35.81 -20.67 -14.10
CA PHE A 428 -34.89 -20.32 -15.19
C PHE A 428 -33.49 -20.93 -15.01
N PHE A 429 -32.90 -20.76 -13.82
CA PHE A 429 -31.56 -21.29 -13.53
C PHE A 429 -31.54 -22.81 -13.32
N SER A 430 -32.64 -23.40 -12.83
CA SER A 430 -32.72 -24.84 -12.57
C SER A 430 -32.59 -25.72 -13.82
N VAL A 431 -32.91 -25.16 -14.99
CA VAL A 431 -32.88 -25.89 -16.27
C VAL A 431 -31.54 -25.72 -17.00
N ILE A 432 -30.82 -24.59 -16.80
CA ILE A 432 -29.49 -24.40 -17.41
C ILE A 432 -28.52 -25.39 -16.76
N ARG A 433 -27.88 -26.25 -17.57
CA ARG A 433 -26.80 -27.15 -17.13
C ARG A 433 -25.45 -26.54 -17.46
N GLY A 434 -24.42 -27.02 -16.76
CA GLY A 434 -23.04 -26.53 -16.90
C GLY A 434 -22.55 -25.77 -15.67
N THR A 435 -21.26 -25.43 -15.68
CA THR A 435 -20.59 -24.79 -14.55
C THR A 435 -21.04 -23.34 -14.32
N PHE A 436 -21.38 -22.62 -15.40
CA PHE A 436 -21.81 -21.22 -15.32
C PHE A 436 -23.11 -21.04 -14.53
N SER A 437 -24.11 -21.90 -14.79
CA SER A 437 -25.39 -21.87 -14.07
C SER A 437 -25.20 -22.08 -12.57
N ASN A 438 -24.38 -23.07 -12.20
CA ASN A 438 -24.08 -23.35 -10.80
C ASN A 438 -23.41 -22.15 -10.11
N THR A 439 -22.45 -21.50 -10.77
CA THR A 439 -21.78 -20.31 -10.22
C THR A 439 -22.73 -19.13 -10.06
N ILE A 440 -23.58 -18.83 -11.07
CA ILE A 440 -24.57 -17.75 -10.97
C ILE A 440 -25.62 -18.06 -9.91
N TRP A 441 -26.06 -19.32 -9.81
CA TRP A 441 -27.00 -19.75 -8.81
C TRP A 441 -26.49 -19.50 -7.39
N TRP A 442 -25.24 -19.89 -7.11
CA TRP A 442 -24.60 -19.60 -5.83
C TRP A 442 -24.47 -18.11 -5.58
N MET A 443 -24.03 -17.33 -6.57
CA MET A 443 -23.92 -15.88 -6.45
C MET A 443 -25.26 -15.23 -6.09
N PHE A 444 -26.33 -15.56 -6.81
CA PHE A 444 -27.66 -14.99 -6.61
C PHE A 444 -28.25 -15.40 -5.26
N THR A 445 -28.20 -16.69 -4.94
CA THR A 445 -28.78 -17.26 -3.71
C THR A 445 -28.05 -16.78 -2.47
N VAL A 446 -26.72 -16.78 -2.49
CA VAL A 446 -25.92 -16.33 -1.35
C VAL A 446 -26.10 -14.83 -1.14
N THR A 447 -26.09 -14.03 -2.21
CA THR A 447 -26.24 -12.58 -2.08
C THR A 447 -27.61 -12.23 -1.50
N ILE A 448 -28.69 -12.79 -2.05
CA ILE A 448 -30.05 -12.54 -1.56
C ILE A 448 -30.21 -13.10 -0.14
N GLY A 449 -29.77 -14.34 0.10
CA GLY A 449 -29.85 -14.99 1.40
C GLY A 449 -29.10 -14.22 2.48
N ALA A 450 -27.87 -13.79 2.21
CA ALA A 450 -27.07 -12.97 3.13
C ALA A 450 -27.71 -11.60 3.37
N THR A 451 -28.27 -10.96 2.33
CA THR A 451 -28.96 -9.67 2.46
C THR A 451 -30.21 -9.80 3.32
N VAL A 452 -31.04 -10.82 3.07
CA VAL A 452 -32.26 -11.09 3.84
C VAL A 452 -31.92 -11.43 5.30
N LEU A 453 -30.97 -12.33 5.54
CA LEU A 453 -30.53 -12.67 6.89
C LEU A 453 -29.93 -11.47 7.61
N GLY A 454 -29.12 -10.65 6.93
CA GLY A 454 -28.57 -9.41 7.48
C GLY A 454 -29.67 -8.42 7.87
N LEU A 455 -30.67 -8.24 7.01
CA LEU A 455 -31.82 -7.37 7.29
C LEU A 455 -32.68 -7.93 8.44
N MET A 456 -32.94 -9.24 8.46
CA MET A 456 -33.67 -9.91 9.55
C MET A 456 -32.94 -9.73 10.88
N MET A 457 -31.62 -9.93 10.91
CA MET A 457 -30.83 -9.77 12.13
C MET A 457 -30.79 -8.31 12.58
N ALA A 458 -30.74 -7.35 11.65
CA ALA A 458 -30.85 -5.93 11.97
C ALA A 458 -32.20 -5.60 12.62
N VAL A 459 -33.31 -6.12 12.07
CA VAL A 459 -34.66 -5.92 12.63
C VAL A 459 -34.81 -6.62 13.99
N LEU A 460 -34.29 -7.83 14.15
CA LEU A 460 -34.32 -8.54 15.43
C LEU A 460 -33.49 -7.82 16.50
N SER A 461 -32.31 -7.33 16.13
CA SER A 461 -31.45 -6.53 17.00
C SER A 461 -32.12 -5.21 17.43
N GLN A 462 -32.88 -4.57 16.55
CA GLN A 462 -33.62 -3.35 16.87
C GLN A 462 -34.83 -3.59 17.78
N ARG A 463 -35.38 -4.81 17.80
CA ARG A 463 -36.50 -5.19 18.67
C ARG A 463 -36.04 -5.74 20.02
N ALA A 464 -34.78 -6.17 20.13
CA ALA A 464 -34.20 -6.77 21.33
C ALA A 464 -33.52 -5.75 22.27
N GLY A 465 -33.38 -4.49 21.84
CA GLY A 465 -33.02 -3.34 22.68
C GLY A 465 -34.18 -2.38 22.78
#